data_AF-A0A8J6YSG3-F1
#
_entry.id   AF-A0A8J6YSG3-F1
#
_cell.length_a   1.000
_cell.length_b   1.000
_cell.length_c   1.000
_cell.angle_alpha   90.00
_cell.angle_beta   90.00
_cell.angle_gamma   90.00
#
_symmetry.space_group_name_H-M   'P 1'
#
loop_
_entity.id
_entity.type
_entity.pdbx_description
1 polymer ?
#
loop_
_entity_poly.entity_id
_entity_poly.type
_entity_poly.pdbx_seq_one_letter_code
_entity_poly.pdbx_strand_id
1 'polypeptide(L)' 'MQQDWMLDVLADLKSFAQQNGMFALAEHLDDSLMVAAGELAAHWGRDAGSGSRRRGCASDRQVAGGRSPG' A
#
# COMPACT_ATOMS: atom_id res chain seq x y z
N MET A 1 0.60 -6.97 9.77
CA MET A 1 -0.02 -6.92 11.11
C MET A 1 0.94 -6.30 12.12
N GLN A 2 1.44 -5.08 11.88
CA GLN A 2 2.44 -4.52 12.82
C GLN A 2 2.26 -3.04 13.13
N GLN A 3 1.41 -2.32 12.40
CA GLN A 3 1.23 -0.88 12.65
C GLN A 3 -0.23 -0.39 12.67
N ASP A 4 -1.24 -1.25 12.45
CA ASP A 4 -2.66 -0.86 12.63
C ASP A 4 -2.97 -0.41 14.05
N TRP A 5 -2.35 -1.05 15.05
CA TRP A 5 -2.57 -0.73 16.46
C TRP A 5 -2.21 0.72 16.79
N MET A 6 -1.31 1.34 16.02
CA MET A 6 -0.92 2.73 16.20
C MET A 6 -2.07 3.68 15.83
N LEU A 7 -2.86 3.35 14.80
CA LEU A 7 -3.99 4.18 14.39
C LEU A 7 -5.08 4.20 15.45
N ASP A 8 -5.34 3.05 16.07
CA ASP A 8 -6.29 2.94 17.18
C ASP A 8 -5.83 3.78 18.38
N VAL A 9 -4.54 3.72 18.74
CA VAL A 9 -3.99 4.54 19.83
C VAL A 9 -4.08 6.05 19.53
N LEU A 10 -3.80 6.47 18.30
CA LEU A 10 -3.92 7.88 17.91
C LEU A 10 -5.39 8.34 17.95
N ALA A 11 -6.32 7.49 17.54
CA ALA A 11 -7.76 7.77 17.62
C ALA A 11 -8.24 7.89 19.08
N ASP A 12 -7.75 7.04 19.97
CA ASP A 12 -8.06 7.09 21.41
C ASP A 12 -7.53 8.38 22.05
N LEU A 13 -6.28 8.76 21.75
CA LEU A 13 -5.69 9.99 22.26
C LEU A 13 -6.41 11.24 21.74
N LYS A 14 -6.82 11.24 20.48
CA LYS A 14 -7.63 12.33 19.91
C LYS A 14 -8.96 12.44 20.66
N SER A 15 -9.64 11.31 20.87
CA SER A 15 -10.91 11.27 21.59
C SER A 15 -10.77 11.75 23.03
N PHE A 16 -9.67 11.39 23.70
CA PHE A 16 -9.33 11.90 25.03
C PHE A 16 -9.10 13.42 25.01
N ALA A 17 -8.31 13.93 24.06
CA ALA A 17 -8.04 15.36 23.92
C ALA A 17 -9.32 16.18 23.68
N GLN A 18 -10.23 15.69 22.84
CA GLN A 18 -11.53 16.31 22.59
C GLN A 18 -12.40 16.37 23.85
N GLN A 19 -12.48 15.25 24.59
CA GLN A 19 -13.26 15.19 25.84
C GLN A 19 -12.73 16.12 26.93
N ASN A 20 -11.43 16.41 26.92
CA ASN A 20 -10.79 17.30 27.89
C ASN A 20 -10.67 18.76 27.41
N GLY A 21 -11.28 19.11 26.26
CA GLY A 21 -11.22 20.47 25.71
C GLY A 21 -9.84 20.88 25.18
N MET A 22 -8.94 19.91 24.97
CA MET A 22 -7.59 20.13 24.42
C MET A 22 -7.63 20.18 22.89
N PHE A 23 -8.39 21.11 22.32
CA PHE A 23 -8.70 21.12 20.88
C PHE A 23 -7.47 21.24 19.97
N ALA A 24 -6.48 22.06 20.34
CA ALA A 24 -5.23 22.17 19.58
C ALA A 24 -4.44 20.85 19.54
N LEU A 25 -4.48 20.07 20.62
CA LEU A 25 -3.87 18.75 20.65
C LEU A 25 -4.67 17.76 19.80
N ALA A 26 -6.01 17.82 19.85
CA ALA A 26 -6.86 16.98 19.01
C ALA A 26 -6.67 17.24 17.51
N GLU A 27 -6.48 18.50 17.11
CA GLU A 27 -6.14 18.90 15.73
C GLU A 27 -4.79 18.32 15.30
N HIS A 28 -3.75 18.48 16.14
CA HIS A 28 -2.43 17.91 15.84
C HIS A 28 -2.44 16.37 15.73
N LEU A 29 -3.26 15.71 16.57
CA LEU A 29 -3.46 14.26 16.50
C LEU A 29 -4.21 13.85 15.24
N ASP A 30 -5.12 14.68 14.71
CA ASP A 30 -5.82 14.42 13.44
C ASP A 30 -4.85 14.44 12.25
N ASP A 31 -3.98 15.45 12.18
CA ASP A 31 -2.92 15.54 11.17
C ASP A 31 -1.97 14.34 11.24
N SER A 32 -1.58 13.96 12.45
CA SER A 32 -0.70 12.80 12.70
C SER A 32 -1.35 11.50 12.23
N LEU A 33 -2.67 11.35 12.42
CA LEU A 33 -3.44 10.19 11.99
C LEU A 33 -3.50 10.08 10.46
N MET A 34 -3.62 11.22 9.76
CA MET A 34 -3.53 11.28 8.30
C MET A 34 -2.16 10.82 7.78
N VAL A 35 -1.07 11.30 8.39
CA VAL A 35 0.29 10.91 8.00
C VAL A 35 0.52 9.43 8.24
N ALA A 36 0.19 8.93 9.43
CA ALA A 36 0.35 7.52 9.78
C ALA A 36 -0.45 6.59 8.85
N ALA A 37 -1.70 6.95 8.52
CA ALA A 37 -2.52 6.18 7.57
C ALA A 37 -1.90 6.14 6.16
N GLY A 38 -1.36 7.28 5.70
CA GLY A 38 -0.68 7.37 4.40
C GLY A 38 0.59 6.52 4.33
N GLU A 39 1.43 6.58 5.37
CA GLU A 39 2.64 5.77 5.47
C GLU A 39 2.31 4.28 5.51
N LEU A 40 1.30 3.91 6.30
CA LEU A 40 0.91 2.53 6.47
C LEU A 40 0.31 1.93 5.17
N ALA A 41 -0.50 2.72 4.45
CA ALA A 41 -0.95 2.36 3.10
C ALA A 41 0.21 2.18 2.11
N ALA A 42 1.23 3.04 2.16
CA ALA A 42 2.42 2.92 1.33
C ALA A 42 3.30 1.71 1.70
N HIS A 43 3.31 1.30 2.97
CA HIS A 43 3.97 0.07 3.42
C HIS A 43 3.25 -1.17 2.89
N TRP A 44 1.92 -1.26 2.99
CA TRP A 44 1.17 -2.40 2.46
C TRP A 44 1.13 -2.47 0.93
N GLY A 45 1.15 -1.33 0.25
CA GLY A 45 1.24 -1.27 -1.22
C GLY A 45 2.54 -1.87 -1.76
N ARG A 46 3.64 -1.80 -0.99
CA ARG A 46 4.92 -2.44 -1.35
C ARG A 46 4.89 -3.96 -1.20
N ASP A 47 4.19 -4.48 -0.20
CA ASP A 47 4.05 -5.92 0.00
C ASP A 47 3.12 -6.58 -1.04
N ALA A 48 2.11 -5.84 -1.52
CA ALA A 48 1.20 -6.30 -2.57
C ALA A 48 1.78 -6.23 -4.01
N GLY A 49 2.91 -5.53 -4.22
CA GLY A 49 3.48 -5.23 -5.54
C GLY A 49 4.46 -6.26 -6.11
N SER A 50 4.94 -7.25 -5.34
CA SER A 50 5.93 -8.24 -5.79
C SER A 50 5.34 -9.38 -6.66
N GLY A 51 4.18 -9.17 -7.27
CA GLY A 51 3.46 -10.18 -8.06
C GLY A 51 3.37 -9.90 -9.56
N SER A 52 3.87 -8.77 -10.07
CA SER A 52 3.86 -8.50 -11.52
C SER A 52 5.01 -9.23 -12.22
N ARG A 53 4.96 -10.57 -12.22
CA ARG A 53 5.59 -11.35 -13.27
C ARG A 53 4.87 -10.98 -14.56
N ARG A 54 5.46 -10.04 -15.30
CA ARG A 54 5.33 -9.93 -16.75
C ARG A 54 5.54 -11.33 -17.33
N ARG A 55 4.46 -12.09 -17.47
CA ARG A 55 4.43 -13.27 -18.32
C ARG A 55 4.45 -12.72 -19.73
N GLY A 56 5.67 -12.48 -20.22
CA GLY A 56 5.90 -12.20 -21.62
C GLY A 56 5.17 -13.26 -22.41
N CYS A 57 4.20 -12.82 -23.21
CA CYS A 57 3.67 -13.60 -24.29
C CYS A 57 4.82 -13.71 -25.30
N ALA A 58 5.66 -14.72 -25.13
CA ALA A 58 6.61 -15.13 -26.15
C ALA A 58 5.76 -15.64 -27.31
N SER A 59 5.56 -14.74 -28.28
CA SER A 59 5.09 -15.07 -29.61
C SER A 59 6.12 -16.03 -30.21
N ASP A 60 5.91 -17.34 -30.03
CA ASP A 60 6.59 -18.37 -30.80
C ASP A 60 5.97 -18.37 -32.19
N ARG A 61 6.38 -17.37 -32.98
CA ARG A 61 6.12 -17.25 -34.39
C ARG A 61 7.45 -17.50 -35.10
N GLN A 62 7.43 -18.51 -35.97
CA GLN A 62 8.32 -18.71 -37.12
C GLN A 62 9.72 -19.30 -36.91
N VAL A 63 9.81 -20.61 -37.16
CA VAL A 63 10.90 -21.29 -37.88
C VAL A 63 10.27 -22.59 -38.42
N ALA A 64 10.41 -23.07 -39.66
CA ALA A 64 11.05 -22.65 -40.90
C ALA A 64 10.21 -23.31 -42.02
N GLY A 65 9.98 -22.68 -43.17
CA GLY A 65 10.95 -22.72 -44.26
C GLY A 65 10.91 -24.10 -44.94
N GLY A 66 10.12 -24.24 -45.99
CA GLY A 66 10.05 -25.47 -46.78
C GLY A 66 11.29 -25.73 -47.63
N ARG A 67 11.48 -26.99 -48.02
CA ARG A 67 12.05 -27.40 -49.31
C ARG A 67 11.91 -28.91 -49.50
N SER A 68 11.28 -29.30 -50.61
CA SER A 68 11.42 -30.62 -51.25
C SER A 68 12.89 -30.97 -51.51
N PRO A 69 13.24 -32.27 -51.65
CA PRO A 69 13.25 -32.91 -52.98
C PRO A 69 12.85 -34.42 -52.89
N GLY A 70 12.58 -35.18 -53.95
CA GLY A 70 12.54 -34.99 -55.40
C GLY A 70 11.96 -36.28 -56.02
#